data_AF-A0A6G3WXX9-F1
#
_entry.id   AF-A0A6G3WXX9-F1
#
_cell.length_a   1.000
_cell.length_b   1.000
_cell.length_c   1.000
_cell.angle_alpha   90.00
_cell.angle_beta   90.00
_cell.angle_gamma   90.00
#
_symmetry.space_group_name_H-M   'P 1'
#
loop_
_entity.id
_entity.type
_entity.pdbx_description
1 polymer ?
#
loop_
_entity_poly.entity_id
_entity_poly.type
_entity_poly.pdbx_seq_one_letter_code
_entity_poly.pdbx_strand_id
1 'polypeptide(L)'
;KEVRDVLAYLRVLANPEDTVPLRRILNVPKRGIGDRAEAMIDALSMREKISFPQALRRVDEAYGMAARSSNAVKRFNTLMEELRTIVESGAGPAVVLEAVLERTGYLAELQASTDP
;
A
#
# COMPACT_ATOMS: atom_id res chain seq x y z
N LYS A 1 7.24 15.78 1.77
CA LYS A 1 6.68 14.75 0.84
C LYS A 1 5.78 13.77 1.60
N GLU A 2 6.21 13.47 2.82
CA GLU A 2 5.63 12.55 3.79
C GLU A 2 4.17 12.86 4.15
N VAL A 3 3.81 14.13 4.39
CA VAL A 3 2.41 14.49 4.70
C VAL A 3 1.45 14.03 3.61
N ARG A 4 1.83 14.15 2.33
CA ARG A 4 0.97 13.73 1.22
C ARG A 4 0.86 12.21 1.14
N ASP A 5 1.89 11.49 1.56
CA ASP A 5 1.92 10.03 1.51
C ASP A 5 1.07 9.44 2.64
N VAL A 6 1.16 10.01 3.84
CA VAL A 6 0.29 9.70 4.97
C VAL A 6 -1.18 10.00 4.63
N LEU A 7 -1.47 11.14 4.01
CA LEU A 7 -2.82 11.43 3.52
C LEU A 7 -3.29 10.43 2.46
N ALA A 8 -2.39 9.92 1.62
CA ALA A 8 -2.73 8.89 0.64
C ALA A 8 -3.08 7.56 1.34
N TYR A 9 -2.38 7.18 2.42
CA TYR A 9 -2.79 6.05 3.26
C TYR A 9 -4.21 6.22 3.80
N LEU A 10 -4.50 7.36 4.42
CA LEU A 10 -5.83 7.63 4.98
C LEU A 10 -6.92 7.61 3.90
N ARG A 11 -6.64 8.14 2.71
CA ARG A 11 -7.56 8.09 1.56
C ARG A 11 -7.84 6.67 1.09
N VAL A 12 -6.83 5.81 1.04
CA VAL A 12 -7.01 4.40 0.65
C VAL A 12 -7.79 3.65 1.73
N LEU A 13 -7.56 3.93 3.01
CA LEU A 13 -8.35 3.31 4.08
C LEU A 13 -9.82 3.72 4.02
N ALA A 14 -10.09 4.98 3.69
CA ALA A 14 -11.46 5.49 3.51
C ALA A 14 -12.10 5.01 2.19
N ASN A 15 -11.31 4.84 1.13
CA ASN A 15 -11.75 4.35 -0.17
C ASN A 15 -10.73 3.35 -0.77
N PRO A 16 -10.87 2.05 -0.47
CA PRO A 16 -9.92 1.01 -0.91
C PRO A 16 -9.83 0.82 -2.43
N GLU A 17 -10.80 1.32 -3.19
CA GLU A 17 -10.81 1.22 -4.65
C GLU A 17 -10.17 2.43 -5.35
N ASP A 18 -9.72 3.45 -4.60
CA ASP A 18 -9.02 4.60 -5.15
C ASP A 18 -7.59 4.23 -5.57
N THR A 19 -7.40 4.11 -6.89
CA THR A 19 -6.15 3.62 -7.47
C THR A 19 -5.01 4.65 -7.39
N VAL A 20 -5.31 5.95 -7.46
CA VAL A 20 -4.29 7.01 -7.49
C VAL A 20 -3.49 7.09 -6.19
N PRO A 21 -4.09 7.21 -4.99
CA PRO A 21 -3.35 7.20 -3.74
C PRO A 21 -2.77 5.81 -3.45
N LEU A 22 -3.41 4.73 -3.88
CA LEU A 22 -2.92 3.36 -3.70
C LEU A 22 -1.57 3.13 -4.40
N ARG A 23 -1.45 3.50 -5.68
CA ARG A 23 -0.17 3.41 -6.41
C ARG A 23 0.91 4.28 -5.77
N ARG A 24 0.52 5.45 -5.24
CA ARG A 24 1.43 6.39 -4.60
C ARG A 24 2.10 5.80 -3.35
N ILE A 25 1.36 5.04 -2.55
CA ILE A 25 1.85 4.46 -1.29
C ILE A 25 2.40 3.04 -1.46
N LEU A 26 2.17 2.40 -2.60
CA LEU A 26 2.51 0.99 -2.84
C LEU A 26 3.96 0.67 -2.47
N ASN A 27 4.89 1.55 -2.85
CA ASN A 27 6.32 1.41 -2.58
C ASN A 27 6.88 2.51 -1.66
N VAL A 28 6.04 3.14 -0.84
CA VAL A 28 6.48 4.17 0.12
C VAL A 28 5.97 3.86 1.55
N PRO A 29 6.85 3.60 2.53
CA PRO A 29 8.31 3.44 2.44
C PRO A 29 8.74 2.34 1.47
N LYS A 30 10.02 2.29 1.08
CA LYS A 30 10.50 1.31 0.07
C LYS A 30 10.22 -0.13 0.49
N ARG A 31 9.47 -0.87 -0.33
CA ARG A 31 9.07 -2.28 -0.11
C ARG A 31 9.62 -3.26 -1.14
N GLY A 32 10.32 -2.77 -2.17
CA GLY A 32 10.79 -3.59 -3.27
C GLY A 32 9.72 -3.89 -4.32
N ILE A 33 8.68 -3.05 -4.39
CA ILE A 33 7.65 -3.07 -5.43
C ILE A 33 8.02 -1.99 -6.45
N GLY A 34 8.83 -2.36 -7.44
CA GLY A 34 9.24 -1.43 -8.51
C GLY A 34 8.31 -1.47 -9.72
N ASP A 35 8.59 -0.63 -10.72
CA ASP A 35 7.78 -0.41 -11.92
C ASP A 35 7.43 -1.71 -12.66
N ARG A 36 8.35 -2.67 -12.71
CA ARG A 36 8.09 -3.98 -13.32
C ARG A 36 7.00 -4.75 -12.58
N ALA A 37 7.00 -4.72 -11.25
CA ALA A 37 5.97 -5.39 -10.44
C ALA A 37 4.61 -4.71 -10.63
N GLU A 38 4.58 -3.37 -10.63
CA GLU A 38 3.37 -2.60 -10.90
C GLU A 38 2.81 -2.88 -12.29
N ALA A 39 3.65 -2.92 -13.33
CA ALA A 39 3.24 -3.27 -14.69
C ALA A 39 2.66 -4.69 -14.81
N MET A 40 3.16 -5.65 -14.01
CA MET A 40 2.60 -7.01 -13.97
C MET A 40 1.24 -7.06 -13.27
N ILE A 41 1.03 -6.26 -12.22
CA ILE A 41 -0.28 -6.09 -11.59
C ILE A 41 -1.26 -5.42 -12.57
N ASP A 42 -0.79 -4.45 -13.34
CA ASP A 42 -1.58 -3.81 -14.39
C ASP A 42 -1.99 -4.80 -15.48
N ALA A 43 -1.05 -5.59 -15.97
CA ALA A 43 -1.35 -6.65 -16.94
C ALA A 43 -2.39 -7.64 -16.40
N LEU A 44 -2.31 -8.01 -15.11
CA LEU A 44 -3.31 -8.85 -14.46
C LEU A 44 -4.69 -8.16 -14.43
N SER A 45 -4.74 -6.88 -14.04
CA SER A 45 -5.99 -6.12 -13.98
C SER A 45 -6.70 -6.06 -15.34
N MET A 46 -5.93 -5.85 -16.41
CA MET A 46 -6.44 -5.81 -17.79
C MET A 46 -6.90 -7.18 -18.26
N ARG A 47 -6.11 -8.24 -17.99
CA ARG A 47 -6.43 -9.62 -18.42
C ARG A 47 -7.73 -10.12 -17.78
N GLU A 48 -7.88 -9.88 -16.48
CA GLU A 48 -9.02 -10.36 -15.69
C GLU A 48 -10.20 -9.39 -15.69
N LYS A 49 -10.05 -8.19 -16.29
CA LYS A 49 -11.04 -7.11 -16.30
C LYS A 49 -11.49 -6.69 -14.89
N ILE A 50 -10.51 -6.56 -13.99
CA ILE A 50 -10.69 -6.18 -12.58
C ILE A 50 -9.98 -4.86 -12.28
N SER A 51 -10.29 -4.23 -11.15
CA SER A 51 -9.59 -3.02 -10.70
C SER A 51 -8.14 -3.34 -10.29
N PHE A 52 -7.28 -2.32 -10.29
CA PHE A 52 -5.90 -2.45 -9.79
C PHE A 52 -5.83 -2.94 -8.32
N PRO A 53 -6.64 -2.41 -7.37
CA PRO A 53 -6.75 -2.98 -6.02
C PRO A 53 -7.17 -4.45 -5.99
N GLN A 54 -8.10 -4.87 -6.85
CA GLN A 54 -8.49 -6.28 -6.95
C GLN A 54 -7.35 -7.15 -7.47
N ALA A 55 -6.57 -6.66 -8.44
CA ALA A 55 -5.39 -7.35 -8.95
C ALA A 55 -4.28 -7.45 -7.89
N LEU A 56 -4.08 -6.43 -7.05
CA LEU A 56 -3.17 -6.49 -5.90
C LEU A 56 -3.53 -7.64 -4.94
N ARG A 57 -4.82 -7.82 -4.64
CA ARG A 57 -5.30 -8.92 -3.78
C ARG A 57 -5.13 -10.30 -4.43
N ARG A 58 -5.11 -10.36 -5.77
CA ARG A 58 -4.91 -11.57 -6.59
C ARG A 58 -3.48 -11.69 -7.13
N VAL A 59 -2.48 -11.12 -6.47
CA VAL A 59 -1.09 -11.05 -6.98
C VAL A 59 -0.47 -12.41 -7.34
N ASP A 60 -0.95 -13.50 -6.72
CA ASP A 60 -0.51 -14.86 -7.06
C ASP A 60 -0.85 -15.29 -8.50
N GLU A 61 -1.79 -14.61 -9.15
CA GLU A 61 -2.19 -14.88 -10.53
C GLU A 61 -1.41 -14.05 -11.56
N ALA A 62 -0.48 -13.20 -11.11
CA ALA A 62 0.40 -12.41 -11.94
C ALA A 62 1.58 -13.27 -12.47
N TYR A 63 1.33 -14.01 -13.56
CA TYR A 63 2.35 -14.84 -14.21
C TYR A 63 3.64 -14.07 -14.54
N GLY A 64 4.78 -14.67 -14.26
CA GLY A 64 6.10 -14.09 -14.50
C GLY A 64 6.57 -13.10 -13.43
N MET A 65 5.77 -12.85 -12.38
CA MET A 65 6.20 -12.03 -11.25
C MET A 65 7.26 -12.75 -10.41
N ALA A 66 8.35 -12.05 -10.11
CA ALA A 66 9.37 -12.56 -9.21
C ALA A 66 8.78 -12.79 -7.81
N ALA A 67 9.09 -13.93 -7.18
CA ALA A 67 8.58 -14.29 -5.86
C ALA A 67 8.84 -13.20 -4.81
N ARG A 68 9.98 -12.50 -4.88
CA ARG A 68 10.29 -11.36 -4.00
C ARG A 68 9.26 -10.23 -4.12
N SER A 69 8.86 -9.88 -5.34
CA SER A 69 7.89 -8.82 -5.61
C SER A 69 6.48 -9.25 -5.21
N SER A 70 6.06 -10.48 -5.54
CA SER A 70 4.76 -11.01 -5.09
C SER A 70 4.67 -11.01 -3.56
N ASN A 71 5.71 -11.49 -2.87
CA ASN A 71 5.76 -11.46 -1.40
C ASN A 71 5.74 -10.04 -0.82
N ALA A 72 6.34 -9.05 -1.50
CA ALA A 72 6.26 -7.65 -1.08
C ALA A 72 4.84 -7.09 -1.20
N VAL A 73 4.14 -7.40 -2.29
CA VAL A 73 2.74 -7.02 -2.50
C VAL A 73 1.84 -7.68 -1.45
N LYS A 74 2.04 -8.98 -1.15
CA LYS A 74 1.29 -9.68 -0.09
C LYS A 74 1.44 -9.00 1.26
N ARG A 75 2.69 -8.68 1.66
CA ARG A 75 2.94 -7.95 2.91
C ARG A 75 2.27 -6.58 2.92
N PHE A 76 2.27 -5.88 1.80
CA PHE A 76 1.55 -4.61 1.67
C PHE A 76 0.03 -4.79 1.85
N ASN A 77 -0.58 -5.81 1.24
CA ASN A 77 -2.00 -6.10 1.43
C ASN A 77 -2.33 -6.44 2.89
N THR A 78 -1.49 -7.25 3.55
CA THR A 78 -1.64 -7.56 4.99
C THR A 78 -1.59 -6.29 5.84
N LEU A 79 -0.62 -5.41 5.58
CA LEU A 79 -0.53 -4.11 6.28
C LEU A 79 -1.80 -3.27 6.09
N MET A 80 -2.33 -3.19 4.87
CA MET A 80 -3.56 -2.43 4.61
C MET A 80 -4.77 -3.03 5.34
N GLU A 81 -4.85 -4.35 5.44
CA GLU A 81 -5.92 -5.05 6.17
C GLU A 81 -5.84 -4.83 7.69
N GLU A 82 -4.63 -4.87 8.26
CA GLU A 82 -4.40 -4.55 9.67
C GLU A 82 -4.83 -3.11 9.99
N LEU A 83 -4.44 -2.15 9.15
CA LEU A 83 -4.84 -0.75 9.30
C LEU A 83 -6.35 -0.56 9.15
N ARG A 84 -6.98 -1.30 8.24
CA ARG A 84 -8.43 -1.29 8.04
C ARG A 84 -9.16 -1.82 9.26
N THR A 85 -8.66 -2.87 9.89
CA THR A 85 -9.22 -3.42 11.15
C THR A 85 -9.27 -2.37 12.25
N ILE A 86 -8.27 -1.48 12.34
CA ILE A 86 -8.24 -0.37 13.30
C ILE A 86 -9.30 0.68 12.98
N VAL A 87 -9.50 0.99 11.70
CA VAL A 87 -10.58 1.90 11.26
C VAL A 87 -11.94 1.30 11.60
N GLU A 88 -12.14 0.02 11.32
CA GLU A 88 -13.39 -0.70 11.56
C GLU A 88 -13.70 -0.90 13.06
N SER A 89 -12.69 -0.84 13.94
CA SER A 89 -12.89 -0.84 15.39
C SER A 89 -13.49 0.47 15.93
N GLY A 90 -13.70 1.48 15.08
CA GLY A 90 -14.21 2.79 15.47
C GLY A 90 -13.16 3.70 16.11
N ALA A 91 -11.87 3.42 15.89
CA ALA A 91 -10.79 4.26 16.41
C ALA A 91 -10.87 5.69 15.83
N GLY A 92 -10.52 6.68 16.64
CA GLY A 92 -10.49 8.08 16.20
C GLY A 92 -9.40 8.33 15.14
N PRO A 93 -9.52 9.39 14.31
CA PRO A 93 -8.55 9.68 13.25
C PRO A 93 -7.10 9.81 13.71
N ALA A 94 -6.87 10.31 14.93
CA ALA A 94 -5.53 10.41 15.52
C ALA A 94 -4.89 9.03 15.74
N VAL A 95 -5.66 8.06 16.23
CA VAL A 95 -5.19 6.69 16.47
C VAL A 95 -4.89 5.98 15.15
N VAL A 96 -5.74 6.17 14.13
CA VAL A 96 -5.49 5.63 12.78
C VAL A 96 -4.22 6.23 12.18
N LEU A 97 -4.01 7.53 12.34
CA LEU A 97 -2.82 8.22 11.88
C LEU A 97 -1.55 7.69 12.55
N GLU A 98 -1.54 7.54 13.88
CA GLU A 98 -0.43 6.95 14.63
C GLU A 98 -0.14 5.52 14.14
N ALA A 99 -1.18 4.70 14.00
CA ALA A 99 -1.03 3.33 13.49
C ALA A 99 -0.42 3.29 12.08
N VAL A 100 -0.84 4.19 11.19
CA VAL A 100 -0.23 4.32 9.84
C VAL A 100 1.25 4.66 9.98
N LEU A 101 1.62 5.65 10.77
CA LEU A 101 3.02 6.09 10.93
C LEU A 101 3.92 4.98 11.49
N GLU A 102 3.43 4.23 12.47
CA GLU A 102 4.17 3.15 13.12
C GLU A 102 4.26 1.90 12.24
N ARG A 103 3.12 1.38 11.75
CA ARG A 103 3.04 0.09 11.05
C ARG A 103 3.65 0.13 9.65
N THR A 104 3.63 1.28 9.00
CA THR A 104 4.24 1.43 7.67
C THR A 104 5.77 1.59 7.74
N GLY A 105 6.33 1.88 8.92
CA GLY A 105 7.73 2.26 9.11
C GLY A 105 8.04 3.72 8.79
N TYR A 106 7.03 4.55 8.52
CA TYR A 106 7.19 5.97 8.20
C TYR A 106 7.87 6.75 9.33
N LEU A 107 7.56 6.42 10.58
CA LEU A 107 8.16 7.08 11.74
C LEU A 107 9.68 6.85 11.79
N ALA A 108 10.11 5.64 11.46
CA ALA A 108 11.54 5.30 11.37
C ALA A 108 12.22 5.96 10.15
N GLU A 109 11.54 6.05 9.00
CA GLU A 109 12.05 6.78 7.83
C GLU A 109 12.18 8.28 8.10
N LEU A 110 11.19 8.89 8.76
CA LEU A 110 11.23 10.30 9.18
C LEU A 110 12.34 10.60 10.18
N GLN A 111 12.55 9.71 11.17
CA GLN A 111 13.62 9.87 12.16
C GLN A 111 15.02 9.67 11.56
N ALA A 112 15.13 8.81 10.54
CA ALA A 112 16.37 8.61 9.80
C ALA A 112 16.61 9.69 8.73
N SER A 113 15.56 10.35 8.26
CA SER A 113 15.62 11.45 7.29
C SER A 113 16.24 12.69 7.95
N THR A 114 17.32 13.20 7.36
CA THR A 114 18.02 14.42 7.80
C THR A 114 17.58 15.65 7.00
N ASP A 115 16.38 15.61 6.39
CA ASP A 115 15.86 16.72 5.60
C ASP A 115 15.29 17.81 6.55
N PRO A 116 15.76 19.07 6.48
CA PRO A 116 15.29 20.17 7.32
C PRO A 116 13.89 20.68 6.96
#